data_AF-A0A1I2UEL2-F1
#
_entry.id   AF-A0A1I2UEL2-F1
#
_cell.length_a   1.000
_cell.length_b   1.000
_cell.length_c   1.000
_cell.angle_alpha   90.00
_cell.angle_beta   90.00
_cell.angle_gamma   90.00
#
_symmetry.space_group_name_H-M   'P 1'
#
loop_
_entity.id
_entity.type
_entity.pdbx_description
1 polymer ?
#
loop_
_entity_poly.entity_id
_entity_poly.type
_entity_poly.pdbx_seq_one_letter_code
_entity_poly.pdbx_strand_id
1 'polypeptide(L)'
;MPAVVAISDLHLGEESSALNPLLREAVPPILKDDNAFQNPPQNSTPYELNMLMHNIAWETGGIAEVVLVGDIIDLSLASYSDCLLQAREFFSLLFTGLSPGAVVWVPGNHDHHIWTQVCEDEYIKRPLLNKQLPGEYPRITGPGKGTGAFNSMNFGVQFLLNLLPPFLRGRFWLAYPNYITNCGDQTILFHHGHFFDHKQSWIGTNVIQAQNLSELEMFNSSYLEFIMYGSGQSGRLSEQIENAFEEFRWAFERLGHIFDYITMGKFFKRLFGDVKKGGDRNASLGSGLSSRVAKYLQYIERERELAPEAYPQEFSLVFGHTHRPVYGEQVGNCQVYNAGGWTVDELWPGRDNLRSHVFIAVPDRQFEVRPLVIKRDIYDFCHNLNAALRDAVKINLGAPVGAPEPKND
;
A
#
# COMPACT_ATOMS: atom_id res chain seq x y z
N MET A 1 -5.94 28.66 -5.24
CA MET A 1 -5.49 28.03 -3.98
C MET A 1 -4.77 26.74 -4.36
N PRO A 2 -3.67 26.39 -3.69
CA PRO A 2 -2.84 25.25 -4.07
C PRO A 2 -3.57 23.92 -3.95
N ALA A 3 -3.22 22.94 -4.79
CA ALA A 3 -3.87 21.63 -4.88
C ALA A 3 -3.41 20.65 -3.79
N VAL A 4 -4.24 19.64 -3.50
CA VAL A 4 -3.84 18.43 -2.78
C VAL A 4 -3.65 17.31 -3.79
N VAL A 5 -2.53 16.61 -3.74
CA VAL A 5 -2.19 15.56 -4.69
C VAL A 5 -1.90 14.27 -3.94
N ALA A 6 -2.37 13.14 -4.45
CA ALA A 6 -2.12 11.84 -3.84
C ALA A 6 -1.64 10.77 -4.84
N ILE A 7 -0.70 9.97 -4.39
CA ILE A 7 -0.15 8.79 -5.05
C ILE A 7 -0.09 7.63 -4.05
N SER A 8 -0.14 6.40 -4.54
CA SER A 8 -0.29 5.19 -3.73
C SER A 8 0.38 3.99 -4.40
N ASP A 9 0.64 2.92 -3.65
CA ASP A 9 1.05 1.62 -4.18
C ASP A 9 2.29 1.73 -5.10
N LEU A 10 3.35 2.37 -4.57
CA LEU A 10 4.61 2.53 -5.30
C LEU A 10 5.47 1.26 -5.21
N HIS A 11 5.34 0.50 -4.11
CA HIS A 11 6.09 -0.72 -3.80
C HIS A 11 7.60 -0.60 -4.04
N LEU A 12 8.19 0.52 -3.62
CA LEU A 12 9.64 0.72 -3.75
C LEU A 12 10.37 -0.34 -2.90
N GLY A 13 11.20 -1.14 -3.56
CA GLY A 13 11.76 -2.37 -3.04
C GLY A 13 11.46 -3.56 -3.94
N GLU A 14 10.25 -3.64 -4.49
CA GLU A 14 9.78 -4.75 -5.32
C GLU A 14 10.28 -4.66 -6.77
N GLU A 15 10.55 -5.80 -7.40
CA GLU A 15 10.94 -5.94 -8.80
C GLU A 15 9.85 -5.44 -9.77
N SER A 16 8.60 -5.42 -9.32
CA SER A 16 7.46 -4.97 -10.14
C SER A 16 7.25 -3.46 -10.11
N SER A 17 7.98 -2.69 -9.28
CA SER A 17 7.79 -1.24 -9.17
C SER A 17 8.24 -0.48 -10.42
N ALA A 18 7.28 0.10 -11.16
CA ALA A 18 7.58 0.96 -12.30
C ALA A 18 8.17 2.32 -11.89
N LEU A 19 8.13 2.68 -10.60
CA LEU A 19 8.71 3.91 -10.08
C LEU A 19 10.09 3.71 -9.45
N ASN A 20 10.63 2.49 -9.45
CA ASN A 20 11.98 2.27 -8.96
C ASN A 20 13.02 2.95 -9.88
N PRO A 21 13.75 3.98 -9.41
CA PRO A 21 14.75 4.66 -10.22
C PRO A 21 16.04 3.84 -10.42
N LEU A 22 16.19 2.73 -9.69
CA LEU A 22 17.36 1.87 -9.61
C LEU A 22 17.05 0.44 -10.10
N LEU A 23 16.54 0.32 -11.33
CA LEU A 23 16.15 -0.97 -11.91
C LEU A 23 17.29 -1.98 -11.98
N ARG A 24 18.55 -1.53 -12.08
CA ARG A 24 19.72 -2.42 -12.08
C ARG A 24 19.95 -3.04 -10.73
N GLU A 25 19.78 -2.26 -9.68
CA GLU A 25 19.98 -2.65 -8.29
C GLU A 25 18.85 -3.58 -7.81
N ALA A 26 17.66 -3.49 -8.43
CA ALA A 26 16.54 -4.40 -8.17
C ALA A 26 16.68 -5.79 -8.81
N VAL A 27 17.69 -6.05 -9.65
CA VAL A 27 17.91 -7.41 -10.17
C VAL A 27 18.47 -8.28 -9.05
N PRO A 28 17.73 -9.31 -8.60
CA PRO A 28 18.16 -10.13 -7.46
C PRO A 28 19.39 -10.97 -7.85
N PRO A 29 20.24 -11.35 -6.88
CA PRO A 29 21.47 -12.09 -7.16
C PRO A 29 21.28 -13.36 -8.00
N ILE A 30 20.16 -14.07 -7.85
CA ILE A 30 19.84 -15.30 -8.58
C ILE A 30 19.62 -15.07 -10.09
N LEU A 31 19.24 -13.85 -10.49
CA LEU A 31 18.99 -13.47 -11.88
C LEU A 31 20.09 -12.58 -12.48
N LYS A 32 21.12 -12.24 -11.69
CA LYS A 32 22.12 -11.24 -12.06
C LYS A 32 22.96 -11.62 -13.29
N ASP A 33 23.15 -12.93 -13.50
CA ASP A 33 23.91 -13.46 -14.63
C ASP A 33 23.04 -13.71 -15.87
N ASP A 34 21.71 -13.60 -15.76
CA ASP A 34 20.80 -13.74 -16.91
C ASP A 34 20.96 -12.55 -17.87
N ASN A 35 21.27 -12.85 -19.13
CA ASN A 35 21.47 -11.86 -20.18
C ASN A 35 20.24 -10.94 -20.36
N ALA A 36 19.04 -11.41 -20.04
CA ALA A 36 17.81 -10.62 -20.11
C ALA A 36 17.81 -9.42 -19.12
N PHE A 37 18.56 -9.50 -18.02
CA PHE A 37 18.53 -8.50 -16.94
C PHE A 37 19.85 -7.72 -16.74
N GLN A 38 20.91 -8.02 -17.51
CA GLN A 38 22.20 -7.32 -17.40
C GLN A 38 22.15 -5.83 -17.81
N ASN A 39 21.23 -5.49 -18.73
CA ASN A 39 21.09 -4.16 -19.33
C ASN A 39 19.67 -3.61 -19.13
N PRO A 40 19.28 -3.30 -17.88
CA PRO A 40 17.98 -2.74 -17.60
C PRO A 40 17.79 -1.39 -18.33
N PRO A 41 16.57 -1.07 -18.78
CA PRO A 41 16.28 0.23 -19.36
C PRO A 41 16.47 1.34 -18.33
N GLN A 42 16.77 2.56 -18.79
CA GLN A 42 16.80 3.73 -17.92
C GLN A 42 15.37 4.10 -17.53
N ASN A 43 15.02 4.01 -16.26
CA ASN A 43 13.67 4.33 -15.80
C ASN A 43 13.43 5.84 -15.72
N SER A 44 12.66 6.37 -16.67
CA SER A 44 12.24 7.78 -16.67
C SER A 44 10.91 8.04 -15.98
N THR A 45 10.19 6.99 -15.54
CA THR A 45 8.85 7.14 -14.96
C THR A 45 8.82 8.09 -13.75
N PRO A 46 9.78 8.05 -12.79
CA PRO A 46 9.83 9.02 -11.70
C PRO A 46 9.99 10.47 -12.15
N TYR A 47 10.77 10.70 -13.21
CA TYR A 47 10.95 12.03 -13.79
C TYR A 47 9.68 12.52 -14.50
N GLU A 48 9.00 11.64 -15.24
CA GLU A 48 7.73 11.95 -15.89
C GLU A 48 6.64 12.27 -14.86
N LEU A 49 6.63 11.56 -13.72
CA LEU A 49 5.76 11.87 -12.59
C LEU A 49 6.10 13.25 -11.99
N ASN A 50 7.38 13.56 -11.75
CA ASN A 50 7.81 14.89 -11.30
C ASN A 50 7.34 15.99 -12.27
N MET A 51 7.50 15.81 -13.59
CA MET A 51 7.01 16.75 -14.60
C MET A 51 5.49 16.93 -14.54
N LEU A 52 4.74 15.86 -14.33
CA LEU A 52 3.31 15.95 -14.12
C LEU A 52 2.95 16.76 -12.86
N MET A 53 3.68 16.55 -11.74
CA MET A 53 3.49 17.33 -10.51
C MET A 53 3.79 18.81 -10.70
N HIS A 54 4.83 19.14 -11.46
CA HIS A 54 5.14 20.53 -11.83
C HIS A 54 4.03 21.18 -12.65
N ASN A 55 3.48 20.46 -13.63
CA ASN A 55 2.35 20.97 -14.42
C ASN A 55 1.12 21.24 -13.53
N ILE A 56 0.80 20.31 -12.61
CA ILE A 56 -0.29 20.50 -11.65
C ILE A 56 -0.03 21.72 -10.76
N ALA A 57 1.19 21.85 -10.22
CA ALA A 57 1.58 23.00 -9.41
C ALA A 57 1.44 24.31 -10.18
N TRP A 58 1.86 24.34 -11.45
CA TRP A 58 1.72 25.51 -12.32
C TRP A 58 0.24 25.86 -12.59
N GLU A 59 -0.59 24.86 -12.91
CA GLU A 59 -2.02 25.02 -13.20
C GLU A 59 -2.84 25.50 -11.98
N THR A 60 -2.40 25.17 -10.77
CA THR A 60 -3.17 25.35 -9.53
C THR A 60 -2.58 26.39 -8.58
N GLY A 61 -1.43 26.97 -8.93
CA GLY A 61 -0.72 27.96 -8.11
C GLY A 61 0.05 27.34 -6.94
N GLY A 62 0.41 26.06 -7.04
CA GLY A 62 1.22 25.31 -6.09
C GLY A 62 0.55 24.02 -5.61
N ILE A 63 1.29 23.20 -4.86
CA ILE A 63 0.77 22.00 -4.20
C ILE A 63 0.83 22.25 -2.69
N ALA A 64 -0.34 22.19 -2.04
CA ALA A 64 -0.47 22.31 -0.60
C ALA A 64 0.11 21.08 0.07
N GLU A 65 -0.26 19.89 -0.42
CA GLU A 65 0.10 18.62 0.18
C GLU A 65 0.32 17.56 -0.91
N VAL A 66 1.39 16.78 -0.76
CA VAL A 66 1.56 15.49 -1.43
C VAL A 66 1.27 14.41 -0.41
N VAL A 67 0.24 13.60 -0.64
CA VAL A 67 -0.18 12.51 0.23
C VAL A 67 0.24 11.18 -0.38
N LEU A 68 0.99 10.39 0.37
CA LEU A 68 1.47 9.05 0.02
C LEU A 68 0.55 8.03 0.70
N VAL A 69 -0.37 7.42 -0.06
CA VAL A 69 -1.54 6.67 0.46
C VAL A 69 -1.24 5.16 0.59
N GLY A 70 -0.11 4.84 1.23
CA GLY A 70 0.27 3.49 1.62
C GLY A 70 0.95 2.68 0.53
N ASP A 71 1.59 1.60 0.96
CA ASP A 71 2.41 0.71 0.13
C ASP A 71 3.44 1.50 -0.71
N ILE A 72 4.10 2.44 -0.05
CA ILE A 72 5.11 3.31 -0.66
C ILE A 72 6.43 2.57 -0.78
N ILE A 73 6.79 1.82 0.26
CA ILE A 73 7.90 0.88 0.24
C ILE A 73 7.37 -0.53 0.49
N ASP A 74 8.04 -1.53 -0.08
CA ASP A 74 7.65 -2.93 0.06
C ASP A 74 8.56 -3.67 1.04
N LEU A 75 8.22 -3.67 2.34
CA LEU A 75 9.01 -4.41 3.34
C LEU A 75 8.65 -5.90 3.41
N SER A 76 7.69 -6.35 2.59
CA SER A 76 7.17 -7.72 2.60
C SER A 76 8.01 -8.68 1.78
N LEU A 77 8.62 -8.19 0.70
CA LEU A 77 9.43 -9.00 -0.20
C LEU A 77 10.89 -8.52 -0.28
N ALA A 78 11.14 -7.24 -0.06
CA ALA A 78 12.46 -6.65 -0.23
C ALA A 78 13.17 -6.37 1.11
N SER A 79 14.50 -6.32 1.05
CA SER A 79 15.30 -5.97 2.22
C SER A 79 15.03 -4.53 2.63
N TYR A 80 15.02 -4.27 3.94
CA TYR A 80 14.84 -2.91 4.46
C TYR A 80 15.80 -1.89 3.80
N SER A 81 17.06 -2.28 3.57
CA SER A 81 18.06 -1.41 2.93
C SER A 81 17.72 -1.04 1.49
N ASP A 82 17.22 -1.99 0.70
CA ASP A 82 16.87 -1.74 -0.70
C ASP A 82 15.66 -0.83 -0.79
N CYS A 83 14.64 -1.07 0.05
CA CYS A 83 13.46 -0.22 0.17
C CYS A 83 13.83 1.24 0.48
N LEU A 84 14.69 1.47 1.47
CA LEU A 84 15.13 2.82 1.82
C LEU A 84 15.98 3.48 0.74
N LEU A 85 16.86 2.72 0.08
CA LEU A 85 17.70 3.23 -1.00
C LEU A 85 16.81 3.70 -2.16
N GLN A 86 15.90 2.85 -2.63
CA GLN A 86 14.96 3.18 -3.70
C GLN A 86 14.06 4.36 -3.31
N ALA A 87 13.53 4.38 -2.08
CA ALA A 87 12.71 5.50 -1.59
C ALA A 87 13.45 6.83 -1.56
N ARG A 88 14.71 6.84 -1.10
CA ARG A 88 15.52 8.07 -1.06
C ARG A 88 15.78 8.62 -2.47
N GLU A 89 16.16 7.77 -3.41
CA GLU A 89 16.40 8.20 -4.79
C GLU A 89 15.09 8.63 -5.47
N PHE A 90 13.99 7.92 -5.24
CA PHE A 90 12.67 8.28 -5.75
C PHE A 90 12.22 9.64 -5.23
N PHE A 91 12.28 9.90 -3.92
CA PHE A 91 11.87 11.19 -3.36
C PHE A 91 12.78 12.34 -3.80
N SER A 92 14.08 12.09 -3.99
CA SER A 92 15.00 13.07 -4.59
C SER A 92 14.52 13.50 -5.98
N LEU A 93 14.17 12.54 -6.84
CA LEU A 93 13.66 12.82 -8.19
C LEU A 93 12.27 13.46 -8.17
N LEU A 94 11.33 12.90 -7.41
CA LEU A 94 9.94 13.36 -7.33
C LEU A 94 9.85 14.82 -6.87
N PHE A 95 10.71 15.24 -5.92
CA PHE A 95 10.68 16.58 -5.36
C PHE A 95 11.73 17.53 -5.97
N THR A 96 12.46 17.11 -7.01
CA THR A 96 13.39 18.02 -7.70
C THR A 96 12.62 19.21 -8.28
N GLY A 97 12.99 20.42 -7.82
CA GLY A 97 12.34 21.67 -8.18
C GLY A 97 10.93 21.88 -7.60
N LEU A 98 10.36 20.89 -6.91
CA LEU A 98 8.99 20.92 -6.39
C LEU A 98 9.01 21.09 -4.86
N SER A 99 8.29 22.09 -4.35
CA SER A 99 8.24 22.40 -2.92
C SER A 99 6.79 22.41 -2.41
N PRO A 100 6.18 21.24 -2.15
CA PRO A 100 4.87 21.21 -1.51
C PRO A 100 4.90 21.82 -0.10
N GLY A 101 3.72 22.23 0.37
CA GLY A 101 3.52 22.73 1.74
C GLY A 101 3.67 21.63 2.80
N ALA A 102 3.29 20.40 2.48
CA ALA A 102 3.51 19.21 3.31
C ALA A 102 3.70 17.94 2.46
N VAL A 103 4.40 16.96 3.04
CA VAL A 103 4.40 15.56 2.57
C VAL A 103 3.80 14.73 3.70
N VAL A 104 2.74 13.99 3.39
CA VAL A 104 2.00 13.19 4.38
C VAL A 104 2.06 11.73 3.96
N TRP A 105 2.54 10.86 4.83
CA TRP A 105 2.56 9.41 4.59
C TRP A 105 1.48 8.74 5.43
N VAL A 106 0.62 7.97 4.76
CA VAL A 106 -0.38 7.09 5.38
C VAL A 106 0.03 5.65 5.13
N PRO A 107 0.65 4.94 6.09
CA PRO A 107 1.09 3.56 5.87
C PRO A 107 -0.06 2.62 5.44
N GLY A 108 0.26 1.73 4.51
CA GLY A 108 -0.54 0.59 4.07
C GLY A 108 -0.11 -0.71 4.76
N ASN A 109 -0.38 -1.85 4.12
CA ASN A 109 0.00 -3.14 4.68
C ASN A 109 1.46 -3.53 4.41
N HIS A 110 2.05 -3.14 3.27
CA HIS A 110 3.45 -3.46 2.93
C HIS A 110 4.48 -2.60 3.67
N ASP A 111 4.08 -1.40 4.09
CA ASP A 111 4.90 -0.48 4.89
C ASP A 111 4.34 -0.28 6.32
N HIS A 112 3.44 -1.15 6.78
CA HIS A 112 2.85 -1.12 8.13
C HIS A 112 3.92 -1.09 9.23
N HIS A 113 5.02 -1.81 9.06
CA HIS A 113 6.10 -1.86 10.04
C HIS A 113 6.71 -0.48 10.35
N ILE A 114 6.64 0.49 9.42
CA ILE A 114 7.03 1.87 9.69
C ILE A 114 6.19 2.45 10.83
N TRP A 115 4.88 2.24 10.82
CA TRP A 115 3.98 2.71 11.87
C TRP A 115 4.35 2.09 13.22
N THR A 116 4.53 0.77 13.24
CA THR A 116 4.95 0.02 14.43
C THR A 116 6.27 0.59 14.99
N GLN A 117 7.28 0.76 14.14
CA GLN A 117 8.59 1.26 14.54
C GLN A 117 8.54 2.71 15.06
N VAL A 118 7.75 3.58 14.43
CA VAL A 118 7.56 4.96 14.90
C VAL A 118 6.93 4.96 16.30
N CYS A 119 5.92 4.12 16.52
CA CYS A 119 5.27 3.97 17.83
C CYS A 119 6.22 3.41 18.89
N GLU A 120 6.99 2.37 18.57
CA GLU A 120 7.99 1.82 19.50
C GLU A 120 9.07 2.85 19.85
N ASP A 121 9.56 3.60 18.88
CA ASP A 121 10.57 4.63 19.12
C ASP A 121 9.99 5.78 19.98
N GLU A 122 8.76 6.23 19.71
CA GLU A 122 8.13 7.35 20.41
C GLU A 122 7.67 7.01 21.84
N TYR A 123 7.07 5.83 22.04
CA TYR A 123 6.38 5.49 23.30
C TYR A 123 7.10 4.46 24.17
N ILE A 124 8.09 3.76 23.62
CA ILE A 124 8.90 2.78 24.38
C ILE A 124 10.33 3.30 24.52
N LYS A 125 11.04 3.44 23.40
CA LYS A 125 12.47 3.78 23.40
C LYS A 125 12.74 5.17 23.97
N ARG A 126 12.02 6.20 23.50
CA ARG A 126 12.21 7.58 23.98
C ARG A 126 11.95 7.70 25.50
N PRO A 127 10.86 7.18 26.08
CA PRO A 127 10.66 7.16 27.53
C PRO A 127 11.80 6.45 28.26
N LEU A 128 12.23 5.27 27.79
CA LEU A 128 13.33 4.53 28.43
C LEU A 128 14.65 5.30 28.40
N LEU A 129 14.99 5.95 27.28
CA LEU A 129 16.15 6.84 27.18
C LEU A 129 16.08 8.02 28.17
N ASN A 130 14.87 8.48 28.48
CA ASN A 130 14.60 9.52 29.47
C ASN A 130 14.35 8.99 30.90
N LYS A 131 14.63 7.69 31.15
CA LYS A 131 14.42 7.02 32.45
C LYS A 131 12.95 7.05 32.94
N GLN A 132 12.01 7.03 32.00
CA GLN A 132 10.57 6.93 32.25
C GLN A 132 10.07 5.53 31.85
N LEU A 133 8.96 5.09 32.44
CA LEU A 133 8.30 3.86 32.01
C LEU A 133 7.60 4.07 30.66
N PRO A 134 7.61 3.07 29.76
CA PRO A 134 6.81 3.10 28.55
C PRO A 134 5.31 3.28 28.85
N GLY A 135 4.62 4.01 28.00
CA GLY A 135 3.16 4.06 27.98
C GLY A 135 2.58 3.05 27.00
N GLU A 136 1.26 2.92 26.99
CA GLU A 136 0.57 2.34 25.84
C GLU A 136 0.70 3.29 24.65
N TYR A 137 1.12 2.78 23.49
CA TYR A 137 1.14 3.57 22.26
C TYR A 137 -0.23 3.50 21.57
N PRO A 138 -0.65 4.59 20.92
CA PRO A 138 -1.93 4.61 20.23
C PRO A 138 -1.90 3.66 19.04
N ARG A 139 -2.98 2.90 18.83
CA ARG A 139 -3.16 2.02 17.66
C ARG A 139 -3.37 2.81 16.37
N ILE A 140 -3.96 4.00 16.50
CA ILE A 140 -4.24 4.95 15.42
C ILE A 140 -3.83 6.36 15.86
N THR A 141 -3.37 7.21 14.94
CA THR A 141 -3.22 8.64 15.20
C THR A 141 -4.57 9.36 15.14
N GLY A 142 -4.59 10.62 15.58
CA GLY A 142 -5.59 11.54 15.03
C GLY A 142 -5.39 11.70 13.52
N PRO A 143 -6.46 11.81 12.72
CA PRO A 143 -6.35 11.74 11.27
C PRO A 143 -5.83 13.04 10.64
N GLY A 144 -5.79 14.14 11.37
CA GLY A 144 -5.46 15.45 10.82
C GLY A 144 -4.18 16.03 11.41
N LYS A 145 -3.66 17.03 10.70
CA LYS A 145 -2.50 17.80 11.14
C LYS A 145 -2.70 18.49 12.50
N GLY A 146 -3.90 19.00 12.73
CA GLY A 146 -4.28 19.61 14.00
C GLY A 146 -4.81 18.63 15.05
N THR A 147 -5.00 17.36 14.70
CA THR A 147 -5.75 16.41 15.54
C THR A 147 -4.95 15.21 16.01
N GLY A 148 -3.68 15.07 15.62
CA GLY A 148 -2.77 14.10 16.24
C GLY A 148 -1.85 13.33 15.29
N ALA A 149 -1.82 13.64 13.99
CA ALA A 149 -0.82 13.09 13.09
C ALA A 149 0.60 13.43 13.58
N PHE A 150 1.52 12.48 13.51
CA PHE A 150 2.93 12.72 13.86
C PHE A 150 3.59 13.57 12.80
N ASN A 151 4.63 14.32 13.21
CA ASN A 151 5.36 15.21 12.34
C ASN A 151 6.86 15.14 12.63
N SER A 152 7.62 16.01 11.96
CA SER A 152 9.08 16.09 12.07
C SER A 152 9.63 16.41 13.47
N MET A 153 8.78 16.72 14.45
CA MET A 153 9.20 16.94 15.85
C MET A 153 9.06 15.68 16.71
N ASN A 154 8.32 14.66 16.25
CA ASN A 154 8.23 13.37 16.91
C ASN A 154 9.56 12.61 16.77
N PHE A 155 10.00 11.98 17.85
CA PHE A 155 11.23 11.19 17.90
C PHE A 155 11.13 9.97 16.99
N GLY A 156 9.99 9.27 17.02
CA GLY A 156 9.77 8.09 16.18
C GLY A 156 9.85 8.36 14.68
N VAL A 157 9.56 9.59 14.25
CA VAL A 157 9.56 9.99 12.83
C VAL A 157 10.96 10.31 12.29
N GLN A 158 11.94 10.57 13.17
CA GLN A 158 13.24 11.13 12.76
C GLN A 158 13.99 10.29 11.72
N PHE A 159 13.87 8.96 11.78
CA PHE A 159 14.58 8.08 10.85
C PHE A 159 14.07 8.21 9.41
N LEU A 160 12.79 8.52 9.21
CA LEU A 160 12.16 8.71 7.90
C LEU A 160 12.59 10.02 7.23
N LEU A 161 12.93 11.05 8.01
CA LEU A 161 13.26 12.37 7.48
C LEU A 161 14.47 12.36 6.54
N ASN A 162 15.37 11.39 6.69
CA ASN A 162 16.55 11.26 5.82
C ASN A 162 16.24 10.67 4.44
N LEU A 163 15.01 10.15 4.23
CA LEU A 163 14.53 9.77 2.90
C LEU A 163 14.15 10.99 2.06
N LEU A 164 13.81 12.10 2.71
CA LEU A 164 13.35 13.32 2.05
C LEU A 164 14.48 14.32 1.79
N PRO A 165 14.36 15.13 0.73
CA PRO A 165 15.20 16.31 0.53
C PRO A 165 15.20 17.22 1.78
N PRO A 166 16.35 17.84 2.13
CA PRO A 166 16.47 18.64 3.35
C PRO A 166 15.38 19.70 3.56
N PHE A 167 14.92 20.35 2.48
CA PHE A 167 13.92 21.41 2.53
C PHE A 167 12.50 20.91 2.86
N LEU A 168 12.24 19.61 2.79
CA LEU A 168 10.94 19.00 3.13
C LEU A 168 10.89 18.36 4.51
N ARG A 169 12.06 18.16 5.16
CA ARG A 169 12.12 17.42 6.43
C ARG A 169 11.25 18.05 7.53
N GLY A 170 11.19 19.38 7.60
CA GLY A 170 10.33 20.12 8.53
C GLY A 170 8.85 20.18 8.13
N ARG A 171 8.46 19.55 7.03
CA ARG A 171 7.11 19.54 6.45
C ARG A 171 6.57 18.12 6.28
N PHE A 172 7.18 17.14 6.94
CA PHE A 172 6.78 15.75 6.89
C PHE A 172 5.79 15.41 8.01
N TRP A 173 4.80 14.61 7.65
CA TRP A 173 3.74 14.13 8.52
C TRP A 173 3.50 12.63 8.29
N LEU A 174 3.13 11.94 9.37
CA LEU A 174 2.75 10.54 9.36
C LEU A 174 1.40 10.40 10.08
N ALA A 175 0.41 9.84 9.41
CA ALA A 175 -0.93 9.61 9.96
C ALA A 175 -1.36 8.18 9.66
N TYR A 176 -2.02 7.51 10.62
CA TYR A 176 -2.42 6.11 10.44
C TYR A 176 -3.68 5.77 11.25
N PRO A 177 -4.64 5.01 10.70
CA PRO A 177 -4.71 4.51 9.33
C PRO A 177 -5.35 5.52 8.37
N ASN A 178 -5.86 6.63 8.90
CA ASN A 178 -6.54 7.66 8.13
C ASN A 178 -5.74 8.97 8.15
N TYR A 179 -5.82 9.72 7.06
CA TYR A 179 -5.45 11.12 7.02
C TYR A 179 -6.61 11.99 6.51
N ILE A 180 -6.90 13.11 7.15
CA ILE A 180 -7.98 14.03 6.77
C ILE A 180 -7.41 15.43 6.57
N THR A 181 -7.77 16.03 5.43
CA THR A 181 -7.42 17.41 5.09
C THR A 181 -8.53 18.07 4.27
N ASN A 182 -8.42 19.38 4.11
CA ASN A 182 -9.36 20.19 3.33
C ASN A 182 -8.69 20.76 2.08
N CYS A 183 -9.43 20.79 0.97
CA CYS A 183 -9.04 21.42 -0.27
C CYS A 183 -10.15 22.39 -0.70
N GLY A 184 -10.01 23.67 -0.34
CA GLY A 184 -11.13 24.61 -0.37
C GLY A 184 -12.19 24.19 0.64
N ASP A 185 -13.45 24.17 0.23
CA ASP A 185 -14.58 23.72 1.08
C ASP A 185 -14.78 22.20 1.07
N GLN A 186 -13.95 21.44 0.35
CA GLN A 186 -14.07 19.99 0.24
C GLN A 186 -13.15 19.28 1.24
N THR A 187 -13.73 18.39 2.03
CA THR A 187 -13.00 17.50 2.94
C THR A 187 -12.63 16.19 2.24
N ILE A 188 -11.39 15.74 2.47
CA ILE A 188 -10.86 14.50 1.90
C ILE A 188 -10.34 13.61 3.03
N LEU A 189 -10.77 12.35 3.03
CA LEU A 189 -10.25 11.30 3.88
C LEU A 189 -9.41 10.33 3.04
N PHE A 190 -8.14 10.18 3.39
CA PHE A 190 -7.22 9.23 2.80
C PHE A 190 -7.07 8.01 3.71
N HIS A 191 -7.09 6.82 3.12
CA HIS A 191 -6.81 5.56 3.79
C HIS A 191 -6.22 4.60 2.75
N HIS A 192 -5.22 3.79 3.10
CA HIS A 192 -4.61 2.91 2.10
C HIS A 192 -5.60 1.90 1.48
N GLY A 193 -6.35 1.17 2.30
CA GLY A 193 -7.45 0.31 1.83
C GLY A 193 -7.40 -1.11 2.39
N HIS A 194 -6.29 -1.48 3.03
CA HIS A 194 -6.10 -2.80 3.64
C HIS A 194 -7.18 -3.18 4.64
N PHE A 195 -7.71 -2.24 5.44
CA PHE A 195 -8.85 -2.56 6.32
C PHE A 195 -10.19 -2.78 5.63
N PHE A 196 -10.29 -2.53 4.32
CA PHE A 196 -11.47 -2.91 3.52
C PHE A 196 -11.23 -4.30 2.89
N ASP A 197 -9.99 -4.79 2.89
CA ASP A 197 -9.62 -6.08 2.35
C ASP A 197 -9.93 -7.20 3.34
N HIS A 198 -10.73 -8.17 2.92
CA HIS A 198 -11.15 -9.27 3.78
C HIS A 198 -10.00 -10.19 4.18
N LYS A 199 -8.89 -10.20 3.44
CA LYS A 199 -7.67 -10.96 3.73
C LYS A 199 -6.79 -10.21 4.72
N GLN A 200 -6.70 -8.89 4.61
CA GLN A 200 -5.86 -8.09 5.50
C GLN A 200 -6.53 -7.79 6.84
N SER A 201 -7.87 -7.68 6.85
CA SER A 201 -8.65 -7.36 8.05
C SER A 201 -9.31 -8.57 8.72
N TRP A 202 -8.99 -9.80 8.27
CA TRP A 202 -9.80 -11.00 8.54
C TRP A 202 -9.99 -11.31 10.02
N ILE A 203 -9.00 -11.03 10.88
CA ILE A 203 -9.11 -11.30 12.32
C ILE A 203 -10.19 -10.39 12.92
N GLY A 204 -10.06 -9.08 12.69
CA GLY A 204 -10.98 -8.06 13.21
C GLY A 204 -12.34 -7.96 12.48
N THR A 205 -12.55 -8.71 11.40
CA THR A 205 -13.83 -8.74 10.68
C THR A 205 -14.54 -10.09 10.69
N ASN A 206 -13.82 -11.21 10.76
CA ASN A 206 -14.39 -12.55 10.60
C ASN A 206 -14.20 -13.42 11.85
N VAL A 207 -13.07 -13.30 12.56
CA VAL A 207 -12.81 -14.08 13.79
C VAL A 207 -13.47 -13.42 14.99
N ILE A 208 -13.19 -12.13 15.18
CA ILE A 208 -13.78 -11.29 16.20
C ILE A 208 -14.14 -9.95 15.58
N GLN A 209 -15.38 -9.53 15.75
CA GLN A 209 -15.85 -8.28 15.15
C GLN A 209 -15.35 -7.10 16.00
N ALA A 210 -14.36 -6.37 15.48
CA ALA A 210 -13.82 -5.17 16.11
C ALA A 210 -14.92 -4.12 16.35
N GLN A 211 -14.83 -3.43 17.48
CA GLN A 211 -15.79 -2.40 17.88
C GLN A 211 -15.45 -1.02 17.31
N ASN A 212 -14.17 -0.70 17.14
CA ASN A 212 -13.67 0.59 16.67
C ASN A 212 -12.40 0.38 15.81
N LEU A 213 -11.83 1.45 15.26
CA LEU A 213 -10.64 1.34 14.41
C LEU A 213 -9.41 0.87 15.20
N SER A 214 -9.28 1.29 16.45
CA SER A 214 -8.17 0.90 17.32
C SER A 214 -8.14 -0.62 17.53
N GLU A 215 -9.29 -1.24 17.80
CA GLU A 215 -9.39 -2.70 17.88
C GLU A 215 -9.17 -3.38 16.52
N LEU A 216 -9.67 -2.80 15.44
CA LEU A 216 -9.49 -3.36 14.11
C LEU A 216 -8.01 -3.42 13.73
N GLU A 217 -7.25 -2.35 14.02
CA GLU A 217 -5.80 -2.33 13.89
C GLU A 217 -5.17 -3.36 14.83
N MET A 218 -5.46 -3.29 16.12
CA MET A 218 -4.83 -4.14 17.13
C MET A 218 -4.99 -5.64 16.84
N PHE A 219 -6.16 -6.06 16.37
CA PHE A 219 -6.42 -7.47 16.06
C PHE A 219 -5.68 -7.96 14.80
N ASN A 220 -5.45 -7.09 13.82
CA ASN A 220 -4.80 -7.46 12.57
C ASN A 220 -3.29 -7.15 12.57
N SER A 221 -2.81 -6.28 13.45
CA SER A 221 -1.43 -5.78 13.51
C SER A 221 -0.40 -6.91 13.55
N SER A 222 -0.53 -7.87 14.46
CA SER A 222 0.42 -8.99 14.59
C SER A 222 0.47 -9.89 13.34
N TYR A 223 -0.67 -10.05 12.65
CA TYR A 223 -0.73 -10.80 11.40
C TYR A 223 -0.05 -10.04 10.27
N LEU A 224 -0.31 -8.73 10.16
CA LEU A 224 0.34 -7.85 9.18
C LEU A 224 1.85 -7.81 9.42
N GLU A 225 2.32 -7.62 10.65
CA GLU A 225 3.76 -7.62 10.99
C GLU A 225 4.43 -8.94 10.64
N PHE A 226 3.77 -10.08 10.87
CA PHE A 226 4.36 -11.37 10.55
C PHE A 226 4.42 -11.62 9.04
N ILE A 227 3.33 -11.38 8.32
CA ILE A 227 3.20 -11.72 6.89
C ILE A 227 3.76 -10.64 5.96
N MET A 228 3.62 -9.36 6.30
CA MET A 228 4.02 -8.23 5.45
C MET A 228 5.36 -7.63 5.81
N TYR A 229 6.00 -8.07 6.89
CA TYR A 229 7.33 -7.62 7.27
C TYR A 229 8.25 -8.77 7.65
N GLY A 230 7.83 -9.60 8.61
CA GLY A 230 8.62 -10.73 9.11
C GLY A 230 9.04 -11.70 8.01
N SER A 231 8.14 -11.97 7.05
CA SER A 231 8.43 -12.76 5.85
C SER A 231 9.61 -12.18 5.06
N GLY A 232 9.56 -10.93 4.60
CA GLY A 232 10.59 -10.28 3.80
C GLY A 232 11.94 -10.12 4.50
N GLN A 233 11.93 -10.00 5.83
CA GLN A 233 13.18 -9.85 6.60
C GLN A 233 13.80 -11.17 7.07
N SER A 234 13.20 -12.31 6.72
CA SER A 234 13.69 -13.64 7.12
C SER A 234 14.86 -14.18 6.26
N GLY A 235 15.41 -13.38 5.34
CA GLY A 235 16.54 -13.76 4.48
C GLY A 235 16.21 -14.99 3.62
N ARG A 236 17.04 -16.03 3.64
CA ARG A 236 16.78 -17.27 2.86
C ARG A 236 15.46 -17.98 3.23
N LEU A 237 14.93 -17.72 4.42
CA LEU A 237 13.65 -18.28 4.85
C LEU A 237 12.47 -17.50 4.23
N SER A 238 12.66 -16.24 3.81
CA SER A 238 11.64 -15.45 3.09
C SER A 238 11.13 -16.18 1.86
N GLU A 239 12.05 -16.68 1.03
CA GLU A 239 11.75 -17.49 -0.16
C GLU A 239 10.93 -18.73 0.20
N GLN A 240 11.23 -19.39 1.32
CA GLN A 240 10.50 -20.59 1.76
C GLN A 240 9.12 -20.25 2.35
N ILE A 241 8.97 -19.13 3.04
CA ILE A 241 7.69 -18.65 3.59
C ILE A 241 6.77 -18.21 2.46
N GLU A 242 7.27 -17.45 1.50
CA GLU A 242 6.52 -17.02 0.31
C GLU A 242 6.04 -18.24 -0.48
N ASN A 243 6.94 -19.19 -0.75
CA ASN A 243 6.58 -20.45 -1.41
C ASN A 243 5.61 -21.29 -0.59
N ALA A 244 5.83 -21.43 0.73
CA ALA A 244 4.92 -22.19 1.59
C ALA A 244 3.55 -21.52 1.66
N PHE A 245 3.45 -20.20 1.64
CA PHE A 245 2.19 -19.47 1.61
C PHE A 245 1.49 -19.63 0.27
N GLU A 246 2.21 -19.52 -0.85
CA GLU A 246 1.68 -19.76 -2.19
C GLU A 246 1.27 -21.21 -2.41
N GLU A 247 2.02 -22.18 -1.86
CA GLU A 247 1.64 -23.58 -1.83
C GLU A 247 0.50 -23.84 -0.86
N PHE A 248 0.42 -23.18 0.29
CA PHE A 248 -0.73 -23.31 1.20
C PHE A 248 -1.98 -22.74 0.53
N ARG A 249 -1.85 -21.62 -0.18
CA ARG A 249 -2.90 -21.00 -1.00
C ARG A 249 -3.32 -21.93 -2.13
N TRP A 250 -2.37 -22.47 -2.88
CA TRP A 250 -2.63 -23.39 -3.98
C TRP A 250 -3.17 -24.74 -3.50
N ALA A 251 -2.63 -25.28 -2.42
CA ALA A 251 -3.16 -26.44 -1.72
C ALA A 251 -4.55 -26.13 -1.18
N PHE A 252 -4.86 -24.93 -0.70
CA PHE A 252 -6.23 -24.52 -0.35
C PHE A 252 -7.15 -24.52 -1.56
N GLU A 253 -6.69 -23.96 -2.68
CA GLU A 253 -7.41 -23.93 -3.96
C GLU A 253 -7.63 -25.34 -4.52
N ARG A 254 -6.74 -26.29 -4.21
CA ARG A 254 -6.75 -27.68 -4.70
C ARG A 254 -7.38 -28.69 -3.72
N LEU A 255 -7.28 -28.47 -2.41
CA LEU A 255 -7.85 -29.25 -1.30
C LEU A 255 -9.35 -29.02 -1.11
N GLY A 256 -9.96 -28.16 -1.94
CA GLY A 256 -11.40 -28.22 -2.24
C GLY A 256 -11.91 -29.59 -2.70
N HIS A 257 -11.03 -30.60 -2.87
CA HIS A 257 -11.36 -31.96 -3.29
C HIS A 257 -11.12 -33.09 -2.28
N ILE A 258 -10.48 -32.90 -1.11
CA ILE A 258 -10.00 -34.04 -0.28
C ILE A 258 -10.60 -34.13 1.15
N PHE A 259 -11.25 -33.08 1.67
CA PHE A 259 -11.91 -33.16 2.99
C PHE A 259 -13.40 -32.76 2.94
N ASP A 260 -14.20 -33.48 3.73
CA ASP A 260 -15.66 -33.55 3.74
C ASP A 260 -16.38 -32.22 3.37
N TYR A 261 -16.84 -32.20 2.11
CA TYR A 261 -17.18 -31.05 1.26
C TYR A 261 -18.22 -30.09 1.85
N ILE A 262 -19.13 -30.57 2.69
CA ILE A 262 -20.28 -29.79 3.15
C ILE A 262 -19.98 -29.06 4.46
N THR A 263 -19.18 -29.66 5.35
CA THR A 263 -18.94 -29.13 6.70
C THR A 263 -17.74 -28.19 6.70
N MET A 264 -16.66 -28.59 6.03
CA MET A 264 -15.48 -27.74 5.86
C MET A 264 -15.74 -26.60 4.87
N GLY A 265 -16.40 -26.86 3.74
CA GLY A 265 -16.75 -25.82 2.78
C GLY A 265 -17.62 -24.71 3.39
N LYS A 266 -18.58 -25.05 4.26
CA LYS A 266 -19.39 -24.07 5.01
C LYS A 266 -18.59 -23.36 6.10
N PHE A 267 -17.69 -24.06 6.79
CA PHE A 267 -16.83 -23.48 7.83
C PHE A 267 -15.80 -22.51 7.24
N PHE A 268 -15.12 -22.90 6.16
CA PHE A 268 -14.14 -22.08 5.44
C PHE A 268 -14.80 -20.94 4.65
N LYS A 269 -15.96 -21.16 4.02
CA LYS A 269 -16.74 -20.06 3.42
C LYS A 269 -17.25 -19.06 4.46
N ARG A 270 -17.47 -19.51 5.70
CA ARG A 270 -17.86 -18.64 6.83
C ARG A 270 -16.66 -17.90 7.44
N LEU A 271 -15.45 -18.45 7.38
CA LEU A 271 -14.21 -17.82 7.88
C LEU A 271 -13.51 -16.91 6.84
N PHE A 272 -13.52 -17.30 5.56
CA PHE A 272 -12.72 -16.67 4.50
C PHE A 272 -13.55 -16.19 3.29
N GLY A 273 -14.86 -16.39 3.28
CA GLY A 273 -15.73 -16.01 2.16
C GLY A 273 -15.62 -16.93 0.94
N ASP A 274 -16.29 -16.58 -0.16
CA ASP A 274 -16.10 -17.25 -1.45
C ASP A 274 -14.72 -16.89 -2.00
N VAL A 275 -13.82 -17.87 -2.09
CA VAL A 275 -12.54 -17.74 -2.80
C VAL A 275 -12.84 -17.72 -4.30
N LYS A 276 -13.34 -16.60 -4.81
CA LYS A 276 -13.38 -16.34 -6.25
C LYS A 276 -11.96 -15.99 -6.71
N LYS A 277 -11.50 -16.66 -7.78
CA LYS A 277 -10.38 -16.19 -8.61
C LYS A 277 -10.81 -14.87 -9.26
N GLY A 278 -10.51 -13.76 -8.60
CA GLY A 278 -10.85 -12.43 -9.08
C GLY A 278 -10.81 -11.47 -7.91
N GLY A 279 -9.63 -10.89 -7.65
CA GLY A 279 -9.49 -9.81 -6.68
C GLY A 279 -10.36 -8.61 -7.05
N ASP A 280 -10.53 -7.68 -6.12
CA ASP A 280 -11.25 -6.40 -6.30
C ASP A 280 -10.56 -5.40 -7.23
N ARG A 281 -9.76 -5.96 -8.13
CA ARG A 281 -9.00 -5.31 -9.17
C ARG A 281 -9.95 -5.15 -10.36
N ASN A 282 -11.03 -4.37 -10.25
CA ASN A 282 -11.76 -3.84 -11.40
C ASN A 282 -11.59 -2.32 -11.41
N ALA A 283 -11.63 -1.68 -12.58
CA ALA A 283 -11.54 -0.22 -12.69
C ALA A 283 -12.82 0.50 -12.21
N SER A 284 -13.85 -0.27 -11.84
CA SER A 284 -15.03 0.19 -11.13
C SER A 284 -15.12 -0.46 -9.75
N LEU A 285 -15.80 0.20 -8.80
CA LEU A 285 -16.11 -0.39 -7.51
C LEU A 285 -17.12 -1.52 -7.73
N GLY A 286 -16.59 -2.74 -7.84
CA GLY A 286 -17.42 -3.93 -7.80
C GLY A 286 -18.23 -3.97 -6.51
N SER A 287 -19.43 -4.56 -6.55
CA SER A 287 -20.35 -4.60 -5.39
C SER A 287 -19.72 -5.15 -4.10
N GLY A 288 -18.76 -6.06 -4.22
CA GLY A 288 -17.98 -6.59 -3.09
C GLY A 288 -17.07 -5.54 -2.44
N LEU A 289 -16.34 -4.74 -3.23
CA LEU A 289 -15.51 -3.65 -2.71
C LEU A 289 -16.37 -2.53 -2.14
N SER A 290 -17.44 -2.10 -2.83
CA SER A 290 -18.36 -1.08 -2.31
C SER A 290 -18.95 -1.47 -0.96
N SER A 291 -19.36 -2.74 -0.79
CA SER A 291 -19.90 -3.22 0.49
C SER A 291 -18.86 -3.20 1.61
N ARG A 292 -17.59 -3.43 1.31
CA ARG A 292 -16.52 -3.42 2.32
C ARG A 292 -16.06 -2.01 2.66
N VAL A 293 -16.01 -1.11 1.68
CA VAL A 293 -15.86 0.33 1.92
C VAL A 293 -17.00 0.82 2.82
N ALA A 294 -18.26 0.47 2.52
CA ALA A 294 -19.40 0.84 3.36
C ALA A 294 -19.28 0.29 4.79
N LYS A 295 -18.79 -0.94 4.97
CA LYS A 295 -18.50 -1.51 6.30
C LYS A 295 -17.40 -0.72 7.01
N TYR A 296 -16.35 -0.31 6.30
CA TYR A 296 -15.30 0.52 6.88
C TYR A 296 -15.81 1.89 7.34
N LEU A 297 -16.65 2.54 6.53
CA LEU A 297 -17.25 3.83 6.89
C LEU A 297 -18.05 3.75 8.21
N GLN A 298 -18.61 2.60 8.58
CA GLN A 298 -19.24 2.43 9.89
C GLN A 298 -18.26 2.54 11.06
N TYR A 299 -16.99 2.18 10.87
CA TYR A 299 -15.97 2.44 11.89
C TYR A 299 -15.64 3.94 11.97
N ILE A 300 -15.58 4.63 10.83
CA ILE A 300 -15.41 6.10 10.80
C ILE A 300 -16.54 6.81 11.55
N GLU A 301 -17.78 6.36 11.37
CA GLU A 301 -18.93 6.89 12.13
C GLU A 301 -18.76 6.72 13.65
N ARG A 302 -18.26 5.56 14.10
CA ARG A 302 -17.99 5.32 15.53
C ARG A 302 -16.85 6.18 16.05
N GLU A 303 -15.78 6.37 15.27
CA GLU A 303 -14.71 7.29 15.65
C GLU A 303 -15.21 8.74 15.72
N ARG A 304 -16.13 9.14 14.84
CA ARG A 304 -16.79 10.44 14.89
C ARG A 304 -17.64 10.62 16.14
N GLU A 305 -18.36 9.60 16.59
CA GLU A 305 -19.12 9.67 17.84
C GLU A 305 -18.22 9.96 19.05
N LEU A 306 -16.98 9.45 19.04
CA LEU A 306 -15.99 9.66 20.09
C LEU A 306 -15.21 10.97 19.93
N ALA A 307 -14.93 11.38 18.69
CA ALA A 307 -14.12 12.55 18.35
C ALA A 307 -14.70 13.31 17.14
N PRO A 308 -15.82 14.04 17.31
CA PRO A 308 -16.54 14.66 16.19
C PRO A 308 -15.71 15.72 15.46
N GLU A 309 -14.82 16.40 16.17
CA GLU A 309 -13.90 17.40 15.61
C GLU A 309 -12.77 16.78 14.77
N ALA A 310 -12.49 15.48 14.95
CA ALA A 310 -11.44 14.77 14.23
C ALA A 310 -11.96 14.13 12.93
N TYR A 311 -13.22 13.70 12.91
CA TYR A 311 -13.85 12.99 11.79
C TYR A 311 -15.11 13.74 11.30
N PRO A 312 -14.97 14.65 10.32
CA PRO A 312 -16.09 15.47 9.81
C PRO A 312 -17.22 14.62 9.19
N GLN A 313 -18.42 15.20 9.15
CA GLN A 313 -19.63 14.54 8.66
C GLN A 313 -19.60 14.22 7.16
N GLU A 314 -19.08 15.15 6.36
CA GLU A 314 -19.01 15.03 4.91
C GLU A 314 -17.55 15.00 4.46
N PHE A 315 -17.20 13.99 3.68
CA PHE A 315 -15.90 13.85 3.04
C PHE A 315 -16.01 12.94 1.81
N SER A 316 -15.03 13.05 0.91
CA SER A 316 -14.75 12.00 -0.07
C SER A 316 -13.62 11.10 0.42
N LEU A 317 -13.72 9.81 0.15
CA LEU A 317 -12.70 8.82 0.45
C LEU A 317 -11.75 8.67 -0.75
N VAL A 318 -10.46 8.74 -0.49
CA VAL A 318 -9.40 8.43 -1.45
C VAL A 318 -8.58 7.27 -0.90
N PHE A 319 -8.40 6.21 -1.68
CA PHE A 319 -7.65 5.03 -1.25
C PHE A 319 -6.70 4.47 -2.31
N GLY A 320 -5.87 3.52 -1.90
CA GLY A 320 -4.93 2.74 -2.71
C GLY A 320 -5.31 1.25 -2.76
N HIS A 321 -4.37 0.34 -2.49
CA HIS A 321 -4.54 -1.09 -2.19
C HIS A 321 -4.99 -1.99 -3.34
N THR A 322 -5.89 -1.53 -4.22
CA THR A 322 -6.33 -2.32 -5.40
C THR A 322 -5.41 -2.14 -6.60
N HIS A 323 -4.50 -1.17 -6.50
CA HIS A 323 -3.59 -0.68 -7.54
C HIS A 323 -4.33 -0.09 -8.76
N ARG A 324 -5.66 0.02 -8.73
CA ARG A 324 -6.48 0.44 -9.88
C ARG A 324 -7.21 1.75 -9.61
N PRO A 325 -7.14 2.71 -10.54
CA PRO A 325 -7.85 3.97 -10.38
C PRO A 325 -9.36 3.74 -10.34
N VAL A 326 -10.03 4.53 -9.52
CA VAL A 326 -11.50 4.59 -9.41
C VAL A 326 -11.86 6.06 -9.50
N TYR A 327 -12.82 6.37 -10.38
CA TYR A 327 -13.17 7.73 -10.75
C TYR A 327 -14.50 8.14 -10.11
N GLY A 328 -14.45 8.62 -8.87
CA GLY A 328 -15.59 9.29 -8.21
C GLY A 328 -16.88 8.48 -8.22
N GLU A 329 -16.83 7.22 -7.78
CA GLU A 329 -18.06 6.43 -7.66
C GLU A 329 -18.66 6.56 -6.26
N GLN A 330 -19.98 6.43 -6.20
CA GLN A 330 -20.74 6.63 -4.98
C GLN A 330 -20.81 5.34 -4.16
N VAL A 331 -20.42 5.40 -2.88
CA VAL A 331 -20.66 4.34 -1.89
C VAL A 331 -21.43 4.94 -0.72
N GLY A 332 -22.72 4.60 -0.61
CA GLY A 332 -23.60 5.26 0.36
C GLY A 332 -23.73 6.76 0.05
N ASN A 333 -23.39 7.61 1.01
CA ASN A 333 -23.31 9.07 0.86
C ASN A 333 -21.87 9.59 0.60
N CYS A 334 -20.88 8.71 0.48
CA CYS A 334 -19.48 9.07 0.25
C CYS A 334 -19.08 8.89 -1.22
N GLN A 335 -18.37 9.87 -1.77
CA GLN A 335 -17.69 9.78 -3.05
C GLN A 335 -16.33 9.09 -2.85
N VAL A 336 -16.03 8.09 -3.68
CA VAL A 336 -14.86 7.23 -3.51
C VAL A 336 -13.98 7.28 -4.74
N TYR A 337 -12.69 7.49 -4.51
CA TYR A 337 -11.64 7.56 -5.52
C TYR A 337 -10.51 6.62 -5.16
N ASN A 338 -9.80 6.13 -6.18
CA ASN A 338 -8.56 5.40 -5.97
C ASN A 338 -7.42 6.11 -6.71
N ALA A 339 -6.29 6.30 -6.02
CA ALA A 339 -5.13 7.01 -6.56
C ALA A 339 -4.39 6.23 -7.66
N GLY A 340 -4.73 4.96 -7.88
CA GLY A 340 -4.03 4.05 -8.79
C GLY A 340 -2.88 3.34 -8.08
N GLY A 341 -2.08 2.60 -8.84
CA GLY A 341 -0.87 1.94 -8.35
C GLY A 341 0.20 1.81 -9.43
N TRP A 342 1.45 1.68 -9.00
CA TRP A 342 2.63 1.76 -9.86
C TRP A 342 3.42 0.45 -9.94
N THR A 343 2.82 -0.63 -9.46
CA THR A 343 3.29 -2.00 -9.67
C THR A 343 2.90 -2.49 -11.07
N VAL A 344 3.80 -3.27 -11.65
CA VAL A 344 3.66 -3.92 -12.95
C VAL A 344 3.55 -5.42 -12.70
N ASP A 345 2.36 -5.84 -12.30
CA ASP A 345 2.02 -7.25 -12.19
C ASP A 345 1.16 -7.70 -13.39
N GLU A 346 0.79 -8.98 -13.40
CA GLU A 346 -0.10 -9.54 -14.44
C GLU A 346 -1.48 -8.88 -14.49
N LEU A 347 -1.89 -8.17 -13.43
CA LEU A 347 -3.26 -7.73 -13.20
C LEU A 347 -3.44 -6.23 -13.40
N TRP A 348 -2.46 -5.37 -13.12
CA TRP A 348 -2.50 -3.94 -13.41
C TRP A 348 -1.09 -3.34 -13.52
N PRO A 349 -0.85 -2.34 -14.39
CA PRO A 349 -1.82 -1.77 -15.34
C PRO A 349 -2.14 -2.73 -16.50
N GLY A 350 -1.41 -3.85 -16.58
CA GLY A 350 -1.61 -4.92 -17.53
C GLY A 350 -0.94 -4.61 -18.87
N ARG A 351 -0.67 -5.65 -19.66
CA ARG A 351 0.12 -5.49 -20.90
C ARG A 351 -0.52 -4.53 -21.89
N ASP A 352 -1.84 -4.47 -21.98
CA ASP A 352 -2.54 -3.62 -22.96
C ASP A 352 -2.88 -2.23 -22.44
N ASN A 353 -2.71 -1.99 -21.14
CA ASN A 353 -3.02 -0.72 -20.52
C ASN A 353 -1.83 -0.29 -19.68
N LEU A 354 -0.93 0.51 -20.24
CA LEU A 354 0.28 0.95 -19.57
C LEU A 354 0.09 2.28 -18.85
N ARG A 355 -0.94 2.41 -18.02
CA ARG A 355 -1.25 3.68 -17.35
C ARG A 355 -1.44 3.51 -15.85
N SER A 356 -0.70 4.30 -15.08
CA SER A 356 -0.99 4.57 -13.67
C SER A 356 -1.62 5.97 -13.53
N HIS A 357 -1.98 6.36 -12.32
CA HIS A 357 -2.75 7.58 -12.08
C HIS A 357 -2.24 8.34 -10.86
N VAL A 358 -2.68 9.60 -10.79
CA VAL A 358 -2.47 10.51 -9.67
C VAL A 358 -3.82 11.12 -9.34
N PHE A 359 -4.22 11.08 -8.07
CA PHE A 359 -5.40 11.80 -7.59
C PHE A 359 -5.05 13.27 -7.36
N ILE A 360 -5.95 14.17 -7.76
CA ILE A 360 -5.78 15.62 -7.68
C ILE A 360 -7.07 16.23 -7.17
N ALA A 361 -6.98 16.96 -6.05
CA ALA A 361 -8.01 17.84 -5.58
C ALA A 361 -7.58 19.29 -5.78
N VAL A 362 -8.44 20.08 -6.42
CA VAL A 362 -8.23 21.51 -6.65
C VAL A 362 -9.41 22.25 -6.03
N PRO A 363 -9.18 23.33 -5.26
CA PRO A 363 -10.26 24.07 -4.64
C PRO A 363 -11.31 24.54 -5.66
N ASP A 364 -12.58 24.39 -5.27
CA ASP A 364 -13.75 24.76 -6.08
C ASP A 364 -13.89 23.99 -7.40
N ARG A 365 -13.25 22.82 -7.54
CA ARG A 365 -13.35 21.94 -8.70
C ARG A 365 -13.76 20.51 -8.30
N GLN A 366 -14.25 19.74 -9.27
CA GLN A 366 -14.38 18.30 -9.07
C GLN A 366 -12.99 17.67 -8.96
N PHE A 367 -12.89 16.59 -8.18
CA PHE A 367 -11.66 15.85 -8.07
C PHE A 367 -11.34 15.13 -9.39
N GLU A 368 -10.06 15.06 -9.69
CA GLU A 368 -9.54 14.47 -10.92
C GLU A 368 -8.62 13.31 -10.59
N VAL A 369 -8.63 12.28 -11.45
CA VAL A 369 -7.64 11.21 -11.42
C VAL A 369 -6.94 11.23 -12.78
N ARG A 370 -5.70 11.71 -12.79
CA ARG A 370 -4.97 12.02 -14.03
C ARG A 370 -4.03 10.88 -14.40
N PRO A 371 -4.10 10.33 -15.63
CA PRO A 371 -3.25 9.22 -16.03
C PRO A 371 -1.82 9.64 -16.33
N LEU A 372 -0.89 8.73 -16.09
CA LEU A 372 0.50 8.77 -16.55
C LEU A 372 0.84 7.46 -17.26
N VAL A 373 1.50 7.55 -18.42
CA VAL A 373 1.87 6.37 -19.21
C VAL A 373 3.16 5.77 -18.67
N ILE A 374 3.13 4.49 -18.31
CA ILE A 374 4.33 3.69 -18.05
C ILE A 374 4.90 3.28 -19.40
N LYS A 375 6.20 3.48 -19.62
CA LYS A 375 6.82 3.08 -20.88
C LYS A 375 6.83 1.56 -21.02
N ARG A 376 6.69 1.09 -22.28
CA ARG A 376 6.60 -0.33 -22.61
C ARG A 376 7.84 -1.11 -22.17
N ASP A 377 9.03 -0.56 -22.39
CA ASP A 377 10.30 -1.17 -21.99
C ASP A 377 10.45 -1.29 -20.47
N ILE A 378 10.01 -0.28 -19.72
CA ILE A 378 9.96 -0.35 -18.25
C ILE A 378 8.98 -1.41 -17.79
N TYR A 379 7.77 -1.43 -18.37
CA TYR A 379 6.76 -2.45 -18.07
C TYR A 379 7.30 -3.85 -18.35
N ASP A 380 7.80 -4.10 -19.57
CA ASP A 380 8.27 -5.41 -20.00
C ASP A 380 9.45 -5.87 -19.13
N PHE A 381 10.37 -4.96 -18.76
CA PHE A 381 11.47 -5.28 -17.85
C PHE A 381 10.96 -5.70 -16.46
N CYS A 382 10.15 -4.87 -15.79
CA CYS A 382 9.66 -5.16 -14.44
C CYS A 382 8.79 -6.42 -14.42
N HIS A 383 7.93 -6.58 -15.43
CA HIS A 383 7.08 -7.75 -15.59
C HIS A 383 7.90 -9.05 -15.75
N ASN A 384 8.87 -9.04 -16.67
CA ASN A 384 9.73 -10.20 -16.91
C ASN A 384 10.64 -10.51 -15.72
N LEU A 385 11.12 -9.48 -15.01
CA LEU A 385 11.95 -9.64 -13.82
C LEU A 385 11.15 -10.31 -12.70
N ASN A 386 9.95 -9.81 -12.40
CA ASN A 386 9.04 -10.40 -11.42
C ASN A 386 8.66 -11.85 -11.79
N ALA A 387 8.34 -12.11 -13.07
CA ALA A 387 8.03 -13.46 -13.54
C ALA A 387 9.23 -14.43 -13.40
N ALA A 388 10.42 -13.99 -13.81
CA ALA A 388 11.65 -14.79 -13.69
C ALA A 388 12.02 -15.06 -12.23
N LEU A 389 11.82 -14.10 -11.33
CA LEU A 389 12.07 -14.29 -9.90
C LEU A 389 11.13 -15.34 -9.32
N ARG A 390 9.83 -15.22 -9.60
CA ARG A 390 8.83 -16.23 -9.21
C ARG A 390 9.19 -17.61 -9.74
N ASP A 391 9.68 -17.71 -10.97
CA ASP A 391 10.11 -18.98 -11.55
C ASP A 391 11.39 -19.53 -10.91
N ALA A 392 12.35 -18.68 -10.57
CA ALA A 392 13.61 -19.07 -9.95
C ALA A 392 13.45 -19.51 -8.48
N VAL A 393 12.48 -18.93 -7.77
CA VAL A 393 12.21 -19.19 -6.36
C VAL A 393 11.27 -20.39 -6.17
N LYS A 394 10.54 -20.83 -7.20
CA LYS A 394 9.67 -22.03 -7.13
C LYS A 394 10.43 -23.25 -6.60
N ILE A 395 10.04 -23.72 -5.41
CA ILE A 395 10.45 -25.02 -4.91
C ILE A 395 9.67 -26.07 -5.68
N ASN A 396 10.39 -26.90 -6.44
CA ASN A 396 9.82 -28.12 -6.97
C ASN A 396 9.78 -29.14 -5.82
N LEU A 397 8.75 -29.09 -4.98
CA LEU A 397 8.45 -30.18 -4.05
C LEU A 397 8.08 -31.38 -4.91
N GLY A 398 9.09 -32.14 -5.31
CA GLY A 398 8.99 -33.21 -6.29
C GLY A 398 7.68 -33.95 -6.10
N ALA A 399 6.78 -33.85 -7.08
CA ALA A 399 5.62 -34.72 -7.14
C ALA A 399 6.15 -36.14 -6.90
N PRO A 400 5.55 -36.91 -5.98
CA PRO A 400 6.09 -38.23 -5.65
C PRO A 400 6.30 -38.98 -6.97
N VAL A 401 7.55 -39.37 -7.22
CA VAL A 401 7.96 -40.11 -8.41
C VAL A 401 7.05 -41.33 -8.49
N GLY A 402 6.05 -41.29 -9.38
CA GLY A 402 5.06 -42.36 -9.54
C GLY A 402 3.58 -41.96 -9.60
N ALA A 403 3.20 -40.69 -9.52
CA ALA A 403 1.82 -40.31 -9.86
C ALA A 403 1.59 -40.50 -11.38
N PRO A 404 0.70 -41.41 -11.83
CA PRO A 404 0.45 -41.60 -13.25
C PRO A 404 -0.14 -40.30 -13.84
N GLU A 405 0.36 -39.89 -15.00
CA GLU A 405 -0.23 -38.80 -15.77
C GLU A 405 -1.72 -39.08 -15.97
N PRO A 406 -2.59 -38.06 -15.80
CA PRO A 406 -4.00 -38.22 -16.11
C PRO A 406 -4.13 -38.57 -17.59
N LYS A 407 -4.65 -39.78 -17.85
CA LYS A 407 -5.08 -40.15 -19.20
C LYS A 407 -6.19 -39.18 -19.61
N ASN A 408 -5.95 -38.46 -20.69
CA ASN A 408 -7.00 -37.75 -21.41
C ASN A 408 -7.86 -38.81 -22.12
N ASP A 409 -8.96 -39.21 -21.47
CA ASP A 409 -10.10 -39.88 -22.10
C ASP A 409 -11.31 -38.94 -22.08
#